data_AF-A0A7C1CGT5-F1
#
_entry.id   AF-A0A7C1CGT5-F1
#
_cell.length_a   1.000
_cell.length_b   1.000
_cell.length_c   1.000
_cell.angle_alpha   90.00
_cell.angle_beta   90.00
_cell.angle_gamma   90.00
#
_symmetry.space_group_name_H-M   'P 1'
#
loop_
_entity.id
_entity.type
_entity.pdbx_description
1 polymer ?
#
loop_
_entity_poly.entity_id
_entity_poly.type
_entity_poly.pdbx_seq_one_letter_code
_entity_poly.pdbx_strand_id
1 'polypeptide(L)'
;MNIDSLLNLSQRVVLYTLDGQKSAGKVMELSDEESFLFLPEASLSVVPGAVVKISDGQDAIFAKVTHETDRGLEMYLERGASVGNERRSDVRIYDKIYCSATFICHADEKPAELPRSLDRIRANKLIIDSFLKGKYGYPGADEVPYTRESPYNQILWEMNRKLDLLVHMLLAEEFKNLMSSRPLDVNISASGIRFITNTSFEVGDLLEINLILPMVPLLFIRLMGEVIRQKNVTSYETNRYAVAVTFLRMDPDAKDDIIRYLFRRQRELLRKRQNHTLIKNH
;
A
#
# COMPACT_ATOMS: atom_id res chain seq x y z
N MET A 1 9.20 9.07 -4.43
CA MET A 1 7.75 9.01 -4.06
C MET A 1 7.43 10.36 -3.48
N ASN A 2 6.54 11.10 -4.13
CA ASN A 2 6.38 12.53 -3.87
C ASN A 2 5.44 12.80 -2.68
N ILE A 3 5.60 13.94 -1.99
CA ILE A 3 4.85 14.30 -0.79
C ILE A 3 3.39 14.62 -1.07
N ASP A 4 3.05 15.18 -2.24
CA ASP A 4 1.67 15.37 -2.69
C ASP A 4 0.87 14.07 -2.81
N SER A 5 1.58 12.98 -3.12
CA SER A 5 1.01 11.67 -3.15
C SER A 5 0.75 11.12 -1.76
N LEU A 6 1.20 11.77 -0.68
CA LEU A 6 1.07 11.29 0.70
C LEU A 6 0.16 12.18 1.55
N LEU A 7 0.18 13.48 1.31
CA LEU A 7 -0.57 14.49 2.06
C LEU A 7 -1.42 15.37 1.12
N ASN A 8 -2.52 15.91 1.64
CA ASN A 8 -3.25 16.97 0.94
C ASN A 8 -2.52 18.31 1.02
N LEU A 9 -1.72 18.64 0.00
CA LEU A 9 -1.00 19.91 -0.03
C LEU A 9 -1.87 21.10 -0.42
N SER A 10 -3.10 20.87 -0.91
CA SER A 10 -4.08 21.94 -1.12
C SER A 10 -4.64 22.50 0.19
N GLN A 11 -4.47 21.76 1.29
CA GLN A 11 -4.87 22.16 2.63
C GLN A 11 -3.64 22.59 3.45
N ARG A 12 -3.89 23.35 4.52
CA ARG A 12 -2.85 23.67 5.49
C ARG A 12 -2.34 22.38 6.13
N VAL A 13 -1.04 22.18 6.09
CA VAL A 13 -0.37 21.10 6.81
C VAL A 13 0.22 21.65 8.11
N VAL A 14 0.32 20.80 9.11
CA VAL A 14 0.89 21.12 10.42
C VAL A 14 2.14 20.28 10.62
N LEU A 15 3.25 20.96 10.88
CA LEU A 15 4.51 20.36 11.30
C LEU A 15 4.52 20.24 12.82
N TYR A 16 4.93 19.09 13.34
CA TYR A 16 5.12 18.78 14.74
C TYR A 16 6.57 18.35 14.97
N THR A 17 7.26 19.02 15.88
CA THR A 17 8.60 18.62 16.32
C THR A 17 8.50 17.59 17.44
N LEU A 18 9.58 16.84 17.68
CA LEU A 18 9.66 15.90 18.80
C LEU A 18 9.54 16.61 20.17
N ASP A 19 9.98 17.87 20.24
CA ASP A 19 9.92 18.70 21.45
C ASP A 19 8.53 19.31 21.69
N GLY A 20 7.53 18.91 20.91
CA GLY A 20 6.13 19.30 21.09
C GLY A 20 5.75 20.65 20.47
N GLN A 21 6.68 21.33 19.79
CA GLN A 21 6.34 22.53 19.02
C GLN A 21 5.54 22.15 17.76
N LYS A 22 4.65 23.03 17.34
CA LYS A 22 3.91 22.87 16.10
C LYS A 22 3.76 24.19 15.35
N SER A 23 3.82 24.12 14.03
CA SER A 23 3.57 25.27 13.15
C SER A 23 2.73 24.82 11.97
N ALA A 24 1.66 25.56 11.67
CA ALA A 24 0.92 25.39 10.43
C ALA A 24 1.74 25.98 9.29
N GLY A 25 1.59 25.45 8.09
CA GLY A 25 2.37 25.90 6.94
C GLY A 25 1.85 25.37 5.62
N LYS A 26 2.58 25.74 4.57
CA LYS A 26 2.40 25.20 3.22
C LYS A 26 3.63 24.41 2.81
N VAL A 27 3.44 23.41 1.97
CA VAL A 27 4.55 22.69 1.34
C VAL A 27 4.65 23.18 -0.10
N MET A 28 5.87 23.50 -0.51
CA MET A 28 6.27 23.68 -1.90
C MET A 28 7.25 22.59 -2.24
N GLU A 29 7.02 21.86 -3.32
CA GLU A 29 7.95 20.81 -3.72
C GLU A 29 9.16 21.38 -4.46
N LEU A 30 10.30 20.71 -4.29
CA LEU A 30 11.53 20.99 -5.00
C LEU A 30 11.66 19.99 -6.17
N SER A 31 12.56 20.26 -7.12
CA SER A 31 12.68 19.50 -8.37
C SER A 31 13.05 18.01 -8.22
N ASP A 32 13.33 17.55 -7.00
CA ASP A 32 13.74 16.18 -6.69
C ASP A 32 12.61 15.41 -5.98
N GLU A 33 12.34 14.17 -6.38
CA GLU A 33 11.12 13.42 -5.99
C GLU A 33 10.98 13.11 -4.49
N GLU A 34 12.00 13.40 -3.70
CA GLU A 34 12.05 13.10 -2.27
C GLU A 34 12.30 14.35 -1.40
N SER A 35 12.51 15.53 -1.98
CA SER A 35 12.76 16.78 -1.24
C SER A 35 11.67 17.81 -1.44
N PHE A 36 11.39 18.58 -0.40
CA PHE A 36 10.35 19.61 -0.42
C PHE A 36 10.68 20.72 0.60
N LEU A 37 10.14 21.90 0.36
CA LEU A 37 10.25 23.08 1.21
C LEU A 37 8.95 23.26 2.01
N PHE A 38 9.04 23.32 3.33
CA PHE A 38 7.93 23.72 4.19
C PHE A 38 8.05 25.19 4.55
N LEU A 39 6.99 25.95 4.32
CA LEU A 39 6.86 27.36 4.65
C LEU A 39 6.04 27.48 5.95
N PRO A 40 6.68 27.62 7.13
CA PRO A 40 5.95 27.79 8.38
C PRO A 40 5.25 29.15 8.44
N GLU A 41 4.01 29.20 8.94
CA GLU A 41 3.26 30.45 9.19
C GLU A 41 3.75 31.16 10.45
N ALA A 42 4.32 30.42 11.40
CA ALA A 42 4.94 30.93 12.61
C ALA A 42 6.38 30.45 12.72
N SER A 43 7.29 31.31 13.17
CA SER A 43 8.71 31.01 13.36
C SER A 43 8.87 29.71 14.17
N LEU A 44 9.53 28.74 13.56
CA LEU A 44 9.74 27.42 14.13
C LEU A 44 11.24 27.12 14.02
N SER A 45 11.94 27.10 15.15
CA SER A 45 13.36 26.77 15.18
C SER A 45 13.51 25.25 15.21
N VAL A 46 14.04 24.68 14.13
CA VAL A 46 14.27 23.24 14.02
C VAL A 46 15.70 22.99 13.60
N VAL A 47 16.43 22.22 14.40
CA VAL A 47 17.83 21.91 14.12
C VAL A 47 17.95 21.09 12.82
N PRO A 48 18.85 21.45 11.89
CA PRO A 48 19.20 20.61 10.77
C PRO A 48 19.51 19.18 11.21
N GLY A 49 18.85 18.22 10.57
CA GLY A 49 18.93 16.81 10.88
C GLY A 49 17.86 16.28 11.84
N ALA A 50 17.00 17.14 12.40
CA ALA A 50 15.86 16.70 13.19
C ALA A 50 14.80 16.01 12.32
N VAL A 51 14.14 15.00 12.88
CA VAL A 51 12.98 14.34 12.26
C VAL A 51 11.71 15.02 12.79
N VAL A 52 10.86 15.46 11.87
CA VAL A 52 9.59 16.14 12.15
C VAL A 52 8.42 15.35 11.56
N LYS A 53 7.25 15.46 12.19
CA LYS A 53 6.00 14.90 11.68
C LYS A 53 5.22 15.99 10.95
N ILE A 54 4.82 15.75 9.72
CA ILE A 54 3.96 16.67 8.96
C ILE A 54 2.61 16.00 8.77
N SER A 55 1.50 16.71 9.02
CA SER A 55 0.16 16.16 8.88
C SER A 55 -0.80 17.14 8.20
N ASP A 56 -1.66 16.64 7.32
CA ASP A 56 -2.80 17.38 6.76
C ASP A 56 -4.07 17.26 7.66
N GLY A 57 -3.90 16.76 8.89
CA GLY A 57 -4.98 16.45 9.84
C GLY A 57 -5.61 15.06 9.65
N GLN A 58 -5.50 14.46 8.46
CA GLN A 58 -5.99 13.10 8.19
C GLN A 58 -4.83 12.12 8.09
N ASP A 59 -3.88 12.41 7.21
CA ASP A 59 -2.67 11.69 6.91
C ASP A 59 -1.46 12.42 7.53
N ALA A 60 -0.37 11.69 7.71
CA ALA A 60 0.87 12.25 8.21
C ALA A 60 2.06 11.49 7.64
N ILE A 61 3.18 12.20 7.52
CA ILE A 61 4.49 11.66 7.15
C ILE A 61 5.55 12.09 8.17
N PHE A 62 6.68 11.39 8.21
CA PHE A 62 7.89 11.93 8.82
C PHE A 62 8.87 12.39 7.75
N ALA A 63 9.52 13.51 8.03
CA ALA A 63 10.53 14.09 7.17
C ALA A 63 11.70 14.56 8.00
N LYS A 64 12.90 14.53 7.43
CA LYS A 64 14.11 15.03 8.08
C LYS A 64 14.44 16.40 7.52
N VAL A 65 14.68 17.35 8.43
CA VAL A 65 15.11 18.71 8.06
C VAL A 65 16.54 18.66 7.56
N THR A 66 16.81 19.19 6.37
CA THR A 66 18.14 19.30 5.79
C THR A 66 18.75 20.64 6.13
N HIS A 67 18.06 21.72 5.76
CA HIS A 67 18.54 23.09 5.93
C HIS A 67 17.38 24.02 6.30
N GLU A 68 17.65 24.99 7.15
CA GLU A 68 16.77 26.14 7.36
C GLU A 68 17.20 27.23 6.38
N THR A 69 16.25 27.73 5.59
CA THR A 69 16.46 28.82 4.65
C THR A 69 15.60 30.02 5.07
N ASP A 70 15.94 31.22 4.60
CA ASP A 70 15.15 32.44 4.86
C ASP A 70 13.68 32.34 4.43
N ARG A 71 13.37 31.39 3.53
CA ARG A 71 12.03 31.16 3.01
C ARG A 71 11.29 30.04 3.76
N GLY A 72 11.99 29.09 4.38
CA GLY A 72 11.38 27.94 5.03
C GLY A 72 12.36 26.79 5.30
N LEU A 73 11.82 25.65 5.71
CA LEU A 73 12.57 24.45 6.07
C LEU A 73 12.65 23.50 4.87
N GLU A 74 13.85 23.28 4.34
CA GLU A 74 14.09 22.24 3.35
C GLU A 74 14.13 20.88 4.06
N MET A 75 13.44 19.90 3.49
CA MET A 75 13.28 18.58 4.08
C MET A 75 13.32 17.49 3.01
N TYR A 76 13.65 16.28 3.43
CA TYR A 76 13.44 15.09 2.62
C TYR A 76 12.57 14.06 3.33
N LEU A 77 11.80 13.31 2.54
CA LEU A 77 10.93 12.22 3.00
C LEU A 77 11.75 11.08 3.61
N GLU A 78 11.46 10.72 4.87
CA GLU A 78 12.12 9.59 5.49
C GLU A 78 11.47 8.27 5.04
N ARG A 79 12.20 7.50 4.21
CA ARG A 79 11.70 6.23 3.64
C ARG A 79 11.24 5.26 4.76
N GLY A 80 9.98 4.85 4.69
CA GLY A 80 9.39 3.81 5.55
C GLY A 80 8.60 4.33 6.76
N ALA A 81 8.46 5.64 6.94
CA ALA A 81 7.75 6.21 8.08
C ALA A 81 6.27 6.46 7.78
N SER A 82 5.49 5.36 7.74
CA SER A 82 4.04 5.47 7.89
C SER A 82 3.76 6.01 9.29
N VAL A 83 3.18 7.21 9.35
CA VAL A 83 2.83 7.87 10.60
C VAL A 83 1.62 7.18 11.21
N GLY A 84 1.84 6.66 12.41
CA GLY A 84 0.75 6.35 13.34
C GLY A 84 0.03 7.63 13.74
N ASN A 85 -1.29 7.63 13.59
CA ASN A 85 -2.18 8.44 14.40
C ASN A 85 -3.05 7.49 15.22
N GLU A 86 -3.23 7.84 16.50
CA GLU A 86 -3.89 7.08 17.58
C GLU A 86 -5.39 6.78 17.33
N ARG A 87 -5.95 7.22 16.19
CA ARG A 87 -7.35 7.00 15.78
C ARG A 87 -7.55 5.86 14.78
N ARG A 88 -6.48 5.20 14.33
CA ARG A 88 -6.56 4.21 13.24
C ARG A 88 -6.42 2.79 13.83
N SER A 89 -7.44 1.95 13.63
CA SER A 89 -7.46 0.55 14.09
C SER A 89 -6.49 -0.36 13.34
N ASP A 90 -6.20 -0.04 12.08
CA ASP A 90 -5.50 -0.96 11.16
C ASP A 90 -4.08 -0.49 10.82
N VAL A 91 -3.16 -1.45 10.81
CA VAL A 91 -1.78 -1.28 10.32
C VAL A 91 -1.79 -0.90 8.84
N ARG A 92 -0.97 0.10 8.48
CA ARG A 92 -0.78 0.59 7.11
C ARG A 92 0.68 0.55 6.73
N ILE A 93 0.96 0.08 5.52
CA ILE A 93 2.29 0.13 4.94
C ILE A 93 2.26 0.91 3.63
N TYR A 94 3.37 1.54 3.32
CA TYR A 94 3.66 2.02 1.98
C TYR A 94 4.51 0.97 1.29
N ASP A 95 4.09 0.52 0.11
CA ASP A 95 4.85 -0.44 -0.67
C ASP A 95 4.62 -0.23 -2.17
N LYS A 96 5.47 -0.86 -2.98
CA LYS A 96 5.34 -0.89 -4.43
C LYS A 96 4.88 -2.29 -4.84
N ILE A 97 3.63 -2.40 -5.28
CA ILE A 97 3.00 -3.68 -5.65
C ILE A 97 2.33 -3.59 -7.02
N TYR A 98 2.08 -4.72 -7.67
CA TYR A 98 1.22 -4.70 -8.85
C TYR A 98 -0.23 -4.55 -8.39
N CYS A 99 -0.88 -3.49 -8.87
CA CYS A 99 -2.25 -3.15 -8.53
C CYS A 99 -2.94 -2.62 -9.78
N SER A 100 -4.17 -3.07 -10.04
CA SER A 100 -5.08 -2.44 -10.99
C SER A 100 -6.44 -2.21 -10.36
N ALA A 101 -7.12 -1.15 -10.83
CA ALA A 101 -8.45 -0.78 -10.40
C ALA A 101 -9.31 -0.58 -11.64
N THR A 102 -10.36 -1.39 -11.75
CA THR A 102 -11.30 -1.36 -12.88
C THR A 102 -12.63 -0.82 -12.39
N PHE A 103 -13.14 0.21 -13.06
CA PHE A 103 -14.48 0.74 -12.78
C PHE A 103 -15.56 -0.30 -13.10
N ILE A 104 -16.51 -0.49 -12.18
CA ILE A 104 -17.63 -1.41 -12.35
C ILE A 104 -18.94 -0.63 -12.53
N CYS A 105 -19.27 0.25 -11.58
CA CYS A 105 -20.46 1.08 -11.67
C CYS A 105 -20.38 2.27 -10.70
N HIS A 106 -21.25 3.27 -10.92
CA HIS A 106 -21.42 4.38 -9.98
C HIS A 106 -22.20 3.95 -8.72
N ALA A 107 -22.21 4.82 -7.72
CA ALA A 107 -22.84 4.57 -6.42
C ALA A 107 -24.31 4.12 -6.50
N ASP A 108 -25.06 4.67 -7.46
CA ASP A 108 -26.50 4.42 -7.64
C ASP A 108 -26.80 2.98 -8.08
N GLU A 109 -25.90 2.37 -8.84
CA GLU A 109 -26.04 1.01 -9.39
C GLU A 109 -25.38 -0.06 -8.50
N LYS A 110 -24.59 0.36 -7.51
CA LYS A 110 -23.85 -0.51 -6.58
C LYS A 110 -24.71 -1.61 -5.94
N PRO A 111 -25.95 -1.36 -5.46
CA PRO A 111 -26.77 -2.41 -4.84
C PRO A 111 -27.09 -3.58 -5.77
N ALA A 112 -27.18 -3.33 -7.08
CA ALA A 112 -27.46 -4.36 -8.08
C ALA A 112 -26.18 -5.08 -8.55
N GLU A 113 -25.09 -4.34 -8.75
CA GLU A 113 -23.86 -4.88 -9.35
C GLU A 113 -22.89 -5.52 -8.34
N LEU A 114 -22.90 -5.06 -7.08
CA LEU A 114 -22.00 -5.61 -6.05
C LEU A 114 -22.19 -7.12 -5.82
N PRO A 115 -23.42 -7.67 -5.64
CA PRO A 115 -23.59 -9.12 -5.46
C PRO A 115 -23.07 -9.92 -6.67
N ARG A 116 -23.40 -9.50 -7.89
CA ARG A 116 -22.95 -10.15 -9.14
C ARG A 116 -21.43 -10.19 -9.26
N SER A 117 -20.79 -9.07 -8.93
CA SER A 117 -19.33 -8.94 -8.96
C SER A 117 -18.67 -9.83 -7.91
N LEU A 118 -19.24 -9.89 -6.70
CA LEU A 118 -18.74 -10.77 -5.63
C LEU A 118 -18.89 -12.25 -5.99
N ASP A 119 -19.99 -12.65 -6.62
CA ASP A 119 -20.19 -14.03 -7.06
C ASP A 119 -19.19 -14.43 -8.15
N ARG A 120 -18.88 -13.51 -9.08
CA ARG A 120 -17.81 -13.72 -10.08
C ARG A 120 -16.44 -13.91 -9.42
N ILE A 121 -16.10 -13.08 -8.45
CA ILE A 121 -14.83 -13.19 -7.70
C ILE A 121 -14.76 -14.52 -6.95
N ARG A 122 -15.85 -14.92 -6.27
CA ARG A 122 -15.93 -16.20 -5.55
C ARG A 122 -15.80 -17.39 -6.49
N ALA A 123 -16.48 -17.38 -7.64
CA ALA A 123 -16.39 -18.44 -8.63
C ALA A 123 -14.96 -18.59 -9.15
N ASN A 124 -14.30 -17.49 -9.48
CA ASN A 124 -12.90 -17.49 -9.92
C ASN A 124 -11.96 -18.00 -8.82
N LYS A 125 -12.15 -17.55 -7.57
CA LYS A 125 -11.37 -18.05 -6.42
C LYS A 125 -11.55 -19.55 -6.26
N LEU A 126 -12.78 -20.08 -6.31
CA LEU A 126 -13.05 -21.51 -6.16
C LEU A 126 -12.40 -22.35 -7.25
N ILE A 127 -12.39 -21.87 -8.50
CA ILE A 127 -11.69 -22.55 -9.60
C ILE A 127 -10.20 -22.62 -9.27
N ILE A 128 -9.56 -21.47 -9.00
CA ILE A 128 -8.13 -21.39 -8.70
C ILE A 128 -7.78 -22.23 -7.46
N ASP A 129 -8.51 -22.08 -6.35
CA ASP A 129 -8.33 -22.87 -5.13
C ASP A 129 -8.51 -24.36 -5.38
N SER A 130 -9.41 -24.78 -6.29
CA SER A 130 -9.56 -26.20 -6.61
C SER A 130 -8.32 -26.80 -7.31
N PHE A 131 -7.57 -25.98 -8.05
CA PHE A 131 -6.29 -26.36 -8.65
C PHE A 131 -5.12 -26.26 -7.67
N LEU A 132 -5.10 -25.24 -6.81
CA LEU A 132 -4.02 -25.00 -5.85
C LEU A 132 -4.10 -25.86 -4.58
N LYS A 133 -5.28 -25.94 -3.97
CA LYS A 133 -5.52 -26.71 -2.74
C LYS A 133 -5.86 -28.17 -3.02
N GLY A 134 -6.10 -28.52 -4.29
CA GLY A 134 -6.42 -29.87 -4.75
C GLY A 134 -7.76 -30.38 -4.22
N LYS A 135 -8.71 -30.67 -5.11
CA LYS A 135 -9.93 -31.43 -4.77
C LYS A 135 -9.69 -32.93 -4.45
N TYR A 136 -8.47 -33.31 -4.11
CA TYR A 136 -8.10 -34.58 -3.51
C TYR A 136 -7.07 -34.30 -2.42
N GLY A 137 -7.53 -34.03 -1.20
CA GLY A 137 -6.66 -34.17 -0.05
C GLY A 137 -6.16 -35.62 -0.03
N TYR A 138 -4.85 -35.83 -0.03
CA TYR A 138 -4.36 -37.17 0.31
C TYR A 138 -4.73 -37.42 1.78
N PRO A 139 -5.35 -38.57 2.10
CA PRO A 139 -5.64 -38.93 3.49
C PRO A 139 -4.35 -38.83 4.31
N GLY A 140 -4.36 -38.03 5.38
CA GLY A 140 -3.19 -37.83 6.25
C GLY A 140 -2.44 -36.49 6.10
N ALA A 141 -2.95 -35.52 5.32
CA ALA A 141 -2.32 -34.19 5.24
C ALA A 141 -2.25 -33.44 6.58
N ASP A 142 -3.20 -33.70 7.49
CA ASP A 142 -3.20 -33.16 8.85
C ASP A 142 -2.18 -33.85 9.79
N GLU A 143 -1.54 -34.93 9.35
CA GLU A 143 -0.66 -35.78 10.17
C GLU A 143 0.83 -35.66 9.80
N VAL A 144 1.22 -34.85 8.81
CA VAL A 144 2.64 -34.73 8.46
C VAL A 144 3.33 -33.82 9.49
N PRO A 145 4.15 -34.36 10.41
CA PRO A 145 4.86 -33.52 11.34
C PRO A 145 5.88 -32.73 10.51
N TYR A 146 6.04 -31.44 10.78
CA TYR A 146 7.15 -30.65 10.27
C TYR A 146 8.48 -31.22 10.84
N THR A 147 8.94 -32.34 10.29
CA THR A 147 10.18 -32.99 10.67
C THR A 147 11.29 -32.54 9.74
N ARG A 148 12.23 -31.81 10.33
CA ARG A 148 13.65 -31.64 9.98
C ARG A 148 14.01 -31.52 8.49
N GLU A 149 14.44 -30.31 8.16
CA GLU A 149 15.08 -29.83 6.92
C GLU A 149 15.89 -30.90 6.16
N SER A 150 15.26 -31.53 5.18
CA SER A 150 15.92 -32.29 4.13
C SER A 150 16.01 -31.42 2.87
N PRO A 151 17.17 -31.32 2.18
CA PRO A 151 17.33 -30.47 1.00
C PRO A 151 16.37 -30.81 -0.15
N TYR A 152 15.83 -32.04 -0.19
CA TYR A 152 14.79 -32.46 -1.14
C TYR A 152 13.46 -31.71 -0.95
N ASN A 153 13.12 -31.31 0.28
CA ASN A 153 11.91 -30.55 0.57
C ASN A 153 11.99 -29.13 0.00
N GLN A 154 13.19 -28.54 -0.07
CA GLN A 154 13.36 -27.20 -0.65
C GLN A 154 13.14 -27.22 -2.16
N ILE A 155 13.66 -28.24 -2.85
CA ILE A 155 13.44 -28.41 -4.29
C ILE A 155 11.96 -28.67 -4.58
N LEU A 156 11.31 -29.54 -3.81
CA LEU A 156 9.89 -29.83 -3.97
C LEU A 156 9.02 -28.59 -3.68
N TRP A 157 9.37 -27.80 -2.68
CA TRP A 157 8.68 -26.55 -2.37
C TRP A 157 8.85 -25.50 -3.48
N GLU A 158 10.06 -25.36 -4.02
CA GLU A 158 10.32 -24.50 -5.19
C GLU A 158 9.58 -24.98 -6.44
N MET A 159 9.45 -26.30 -6.63
CA MET A 159 8.63 -26.88 -7.70
C MET A 159 7.15 -26.56 -7.50
N ASN A 160 6.60 -26.80 -6.30
CA ASN A 160 5.20 -26.46 -5.99
C ASN A 160 4.93 -24.98 -6.24
N ARG A 161 5.82 -24.10 -5.75
CA ARG A 161 5.74 -22.65 -5.98
C ARG A 161 5.70 -22.28 -7.46
N LYS A 162 6.54 -22.92 -8.29
CA LYS A 162 6.56 -22.68 -9.75
C LYS A 162 5.29 -23.19 -10.42
N LEU A 163 4.77 -24.34 -9.98
CA LEU A 163 3.50 -24.87 -10.47
C LEU A 163 2.33 -23.95 -10.12
N ASP A 164 2.25 -23.47 -8.87
CA ASP A 164 1.24 -22.51 -8.43
C ASP A 164 1.28 -21.23 -9.29
N LEU A 165 2.48 -20.72 -9.57
CA LEU A 165 2.66 -19.56 -10.45
C LEU A 165 2.18 -19.84 -11.88
N LEU A 166 2.50 -21.00 -12.45
CA LEU A 166 2.05 -21.39 -13.79
C LEU A 166 0.53 -21.55 -13.84
N VAL A 167 -0.09 -22.11 -12.80
CA VAL A 167 -1.54 -22.22 -12.65
C VAL A 167 -2.17 -20.83 -12.66
N HIS A 168 -1.64 -19.87 -11.89
CA HIS A 168 -2.12 -18.48 -11.93
C HIS A 168 -1.93 -17.83 -13.30
N MET A 169 -0.77 -18.02 -13.95
CA MET A 169 -0.51 -17.46 -15.28
C MET A 169 -1.42 -18.04 -16.37
N LEU A 170 -1.85 -19.30 -16.22
CA LEU A 170 -2.70 -19.99 -17.19
C LEU A 170 -4.19 -19.69 -16.95
N LEU A 171 -4.62 -19.62 -15.69
CA LEU A 171 -6.04 -19.53 -15.33
C LEU A 171 -6.54 -18.11 -15.10
N ALA A 172 -5.66 -17.14 -14.86
CA ALA A 172 -6.04 -15.76 -14.60
C ALA A 172 -5.38 -14.81 -15.61
N GLU A 173 -6.12 -14.44 -16.66
CA GLU A 173 -5.68 -13.46 -17.65
C GLU A 173 -5.37 -12.10 -16.98
N GLU A 174 -6.13 -11.72 -15.96
CA GLU A 174 -5.90 -10.50 -15.20
C GLU A 174 -4.60 -10.56 -14.40
N PHE A 175 -4.20 -11.73 -13.89
CA PHE A 175 -2.89 -11.90 -13.26
C PHE A 175 -1.75 -11.68 -14.27
N LYS A 176 -1.88 -12.23 -15.47
CA LYS A 176 -0.89 -12.05 -16.56
C LYS A 176 -0.80 -10.60 -17.00
N ASN A 177 -1.94 -9.93 -17.17
CA ASN A 177 -2.01 -8.52 -17.53
C ASN A 177 -1.38 -7.65 -16.44
N LEU A 178 -1.67 -7.96 -15.18
CA LEU A 178 -1.13 -7.24 -14.03
C LEU A 178 0.38 -7.46 -13.85
N MET A 179 0.89 -8.66 -14.09
CA MET A 179 2.35 -8.93 -14.09
C MET A 179 3.09 -8.20 -15.23
N SER A 180 2.39 -7.90 -16.32
CA SER A 180 2.92 -7.18 -17.48
C SER A 180 2.84 -5.66 -17.31
N SER A 181 2.14 -5.17 -16.28
CA SER A 181 2.05 -3.74 -15.96
C SER A 181 3.22 -3.29 -15.08
N ARG A 182 3.34 -1.97 -14.86
CA ARG A 182 4.30 -1.45 -13.86
C ARG A 182 3.68 -1.54 -12.46
N PRO A 183 4.46 -1.90 -11.42
CA PRO A 183 4.02 -1.76 -10.04
C PRO A 183 3.68 -0.32 -9.69
N LEU A 184 2.65 -0.13 -8.86
CA LEU A 184 2.20 1.16 -8.37
C LEU A 184 2.69 1.37 -6.92
N ASP A 185 2.99 2.62 -6.59
CA ASP A 185 3.18 3.04 -5.21
C ASP A 185 1.82 3.10 -4.51
N VAL A 186 1.64 2.29 -3.47
CA VAL A 186 0.38 2.16 -2.75
C VAL A 186 0.55 2.35 -1.25
N ASN A 187 -0.51 2.81 -0.59
CA ASN A 187 -0.70 2.66 0.84
C ASN A 187 -1.78 1.61 1.09
N ILE A 188 -1.44 0.50 1.71
CA ILE A 188 -2.37 -0.63 1.90
C ILE A 188 -2.55 -0.93 3.39
N SER A 189 -3.78 -1.32 3.73
CA SER A 189 -4.23 -1.79 5.05
C SER A 189 -5.17 -2.99 4.91
N ALA A 190 -5.59 -3.56 6.04
CA ALA A 190 -6.56 -4.67 6.03
C ALA A 190 -7.96 -4.26 5.52
N SER A 191 -8.31 -2.97 5.59
CA SER A 191 -9.62 -2.44 5.24
C SER A 191 -9.67 -1.64 3.93
N GLY A 192 -8.52 -1.39 3.32
CA GLY A 192 -8.48 -0.58 2.10
C GLY A 192 -7.09 -0.32 1.56
N ILE A 193 -7.07 0.31 0.40
CA ILE A 193 -5.88 0.67 -0.36
C ILE A 193 -6.00 2.09 -0.90
N ARG A 194 -4.86 2.77 -1.01
CA ARG A 194 -4.73 4.04 -1.71
C ARG A 194 -3.65 3.93 -2.76
N PHE A 195 -3.93 4.39 -3.96
CA PHE A 195 -3.02 4.35 -5.11
C PHE A 195 -3.15 5.63 -5.94
N ILE A 196 -2.19 5.84 -6.84
CA ILE A 196 -2.20 6.96 -7.78
C ILE A 196 -2.58 6.43 -9.17
N THR A 197 -3.50 7.11 -9.84
CA THR A 197 -3.94 6.77 -11.20
C THR A 197 -4.14 8.03 -12.04
N ASN A 198 -4.17 7.89 -13.37
CA ASN A 198 -4.58 8.94 -14.30
C ASN A 198 -6.10 8.93 -14.58
N THR A 199 -6.81 7.92 -14.08
CA THR A 199 -8.27 7.81 -14.18
C THR A 199 -8.94 8.54 -13.01
N SER A 200 -9.95 9.36 -13.31
CA SER A 200 -10.80 9.95 -12.28
C SER A 200 -11.95 9.01 -11.94
N PHE A 201 -12.26 8.91 -10.66
CA PHE A 201 -13.42 8.23 -10.10
C PHE A 201 -14.20 9.19 -9.20
N GLU A 202 -15.43 8.84 -8.90
CA GLU A 202 -16.30 9.56 -7.98
C GLU A 202 -16.39 8.83 -6.64
N VAL A 203 -16.66 9.60 -5.57
CA VAL A 203 -16.85 9.01 -4.24
C VAL A 203 -18.12 8.16 -4.26
N GLY A 204 -18.01 6.90 -3.83
CA GLY A 204 -19.08 5.90 -3.88
C GLY A 204 -18.99 4.96 -5.09
N ASP A 205 -18.12 5.23 -6.06
CA ASP A 205 -17.89 4.33 -7.19
C ASP A 205 -17.42 2.95 -6.73
N LEU A 206 -17.95 1.93 -7.40
CA LEU A 206 -17.60 0.55 -7.19
C LEU A 206 -16.46 0.15 -8.15
N LEU A 207 -15.36 -0.31 -7.57
CA LEU A 207 -14.17 -0.75 -8.30
C LEU A 207 -13.89 -2.22 -8.05
N GLU A 208 -13.44 -2.94 -9.07
CA GLU A 208 -12.74 -4.22 -8.91
C GLU A 208 -11.25 -3.94 -8.78
N ILE A 209 -10.67 -4.36 -7.66
CA ILE A 209 -9.26 -4.19 -7.34
C ILE A 209 -8.56 -5.55 -7.48
N ASN A 210 -7.53 -5.58 -8.31
CA ASN A 210 -6.66 -6.74 -8.48
C ASN A 210 -5.26 -6.41 -7.95
N LEU A 211 -4.73 -7.25 -7.06
CA LEU A 211 -3.45 -7.05 -6.37
C LEU A 211 -2.55 -8.27 -6.55
N ILE A 212 -1.26 -8.05 -6.79
CA ILE A 212 -0.23 -9.09 -6.62
C ILE A 212 0.67 -8.65 -5.47
N LEU A 213 0.54 -9.32 -4.34
CA LEU A 213 1.36 -9.06 -3.17
C LEU A 213 2.71 -9.79 -3.34
N PRO A 214 3.85 -9.09 -3.16
CA PRO A 214 5.18 -9.66 -3.30
C PRO A 214 5.50 -10.54 -2.09
N MET A 215 4.87 -11.71 -2.06
CA MET A 215 5.11 -12.79 -1.11
C MET A 215 5.72 -14.00 -1.81
N VAL A 216 6.11 -15.00 -1.00
CA VAL A 216 6.59 -16.27 -1.52
C VAL A 216 5.69 -17.38 -0.96
N PRO A 217 4.86 -18.04 -1.79
CA PRO A 217 4.57 -17.76 -3.21
C PRO A 217 3.94 -16.36 -3.42
N LEU A 218 3.97 -15.83 -4.65
CA LEU A 218 3.24 -14.60 -4.99
C LEU A 218 1.75 -14.82 -4.74
N LEU A 219 1.07 -13.80 -4.21
CA LEU A 219 -0.35 -13.92 -3.92
C LEU A 219 -1.14 -12.94 -4.77
N PHE A 220 -2.03 -13.50 -5.59
CA PHE A 220 -2.99 -12.76 -6.37
C PHE A 220 -4.30 -12.64 -5.59
N ILE A 221 -4.75 -11.41 -5.36
CA ILE A 221 -6.02 -11.14 -4.66
C ILE A 221 -6.90 -10.30 -5.57
N ARG A 222 -8.15 -10.75 -5.74
CA ARG A 222 -9.23 -9.99 -6.38
C ARG A 222 -10.30 -9.65 -5.36
N LEU A 223 -10.71 -8.39 -5.32
CA LEU A 223 -11.64 -7.90 -4.33
C LEU A 223 -12.42 -6.70 -4.86
N MET A 224 -13.62 -6.49 -4.32
CA MET A 224 -14.41 -5.29 -4.59
C MET A 224 -14.02 -4.19 -3.62
N GLY A 225 -14.03 -2.95 -4.10
CA GLY A 225 -13.78 -1.79 -3.27
C GLY A 225 -14.66 -0.61 -3.65
N GLU A 226 -14.88 0.27 -2.69
CA GLU A 226 -15.62 1.52 -2.87
C GLU A 226 -14.68 2.70 -2.70
N VAL A 227 -14.77 3.65 -3.63
CA VAL A 227 -14.02 4.91 -3.54
C VAL A 227 -14.57 5.72 -2.37
N ILE A 228 -13.76 5.91 -1.34
CA ILE A 228 -14.11 6.74 -0.19
C ILE A 228 -13.59 8.17 -0.32
N ARG A 229 -12.58 8.39 -1.18
CA ARG A 229 -11.93 9.69 -1.36
C ARG A 229 -11.13 9.71 -2.66
N GLN A 230 -11.19 10.82 -3.38
CA GLN A 230 -10.26 11.16 -4.45
C GLN A 230 -9.61 12.52 -4.18
N LYS A 231 -8.33 12.67 -4.51
CA LYS A 231 -7.59 13.93 -4.46
C LYS A 231 -6.80 14.13 -5.75
N ASN A 232 -6.70 15.38 -6.22
CA ASN A 232 -5.81 15.72 -7.33
C ASN A 232 -4.36 15.78 -6.82
N VAL A 233 -3.44 15.27 -7.62
CA VAL A 233 -2.02 15.17 -7.33
C VAL A 233 -1.32 16.21 -8.21
N THR A 234 -0.83 17.28 -7.59
CA THR A 234 -0.43 18.52 -8.27
C THR A 234 0.98 18.45 -8.87
N SER A 235 1.76 17.43 -8.53
CA SER A 235 3.19 17.40 -8.84
C SER A 235 3.54 16.60 -10.07
N TYR A 236 2.54 16.08 -10.77
CA TYR A 236 2.71 15.51 -12.09
C TYR A 236 2.32 16.55 -13.14
N GLU A 237 3.10 16.63 -14.23
CA GLU A 237 2.77 17.44 -15.41
C GLU A 237 1.41 17.03 -16.04
N THR A 238 0.94 15.83 -15.71
CA THR A 238 -0.34 15.27 -16.14
C THR A 238 -1.28 15.15 -14.95
N ASN A 239 -2.56 15.41 -15.15
CA ASN A 239 -3.58 15.23 -14.10
C ASN A 239 -3.57 13.79 -13.58
N ARG A 240 -3.14 13.62 -12.32
CA ARG A 240 -3.19 12.36 -11.59
C ARG A 240 -4.05 12.51 -10.35
N TYR A 241 -4.60 11.39 -9.92
CA TYR A 241 -5.53 11.29 -8.81
C TYR A 241 -5.02 10.28 -7.78
N ALA A 242 -4.99 10.70 -6.52
CA ALA A 242 -4.77 9.82 -5.37
C ALA A 242 -6.14 9.32 -4.91
N VAL A 243 -6.41 8.06 -5.19
CA VAL A 243 -7.72 7.42 -4.95
C VAL A 243 -7.58 6.52 -3.74
N ALA A 244 -8.44 6.73 -2.73
CA ALA A 244 -8.54 5.87 -1.57
C ALA A 244 -9.81 5.02 -1.67
N VAL A 245 -9.63 3.72 -1.51
CA VAL A 245 -10.65 2.70 -1.69
C VAL A 245 -10.77 1.87 -0.41
N THR A 246 -11.98 1.66 0.07
CA THR A 246 -12.25 0.69 1.15
C THR A 246 -12.69 -0.64 0.54
N PHE A 247 -12.22 -1.74 1.11
CA PHE A 247 -12.57 -3.07 0.63
C PHE A 247 -13.97 -3.49 1.09
N LEU A 248 -14.77 -4.01 0.16
CA LEU A 248 -16.15 -4.42 0.40
C LEU A 248 -16.27 -5.94 0.48
N ARG A 249 -16.96 -6.42 1.53
CA ARG A 249 -17.37 -7.83 1.72
C ARG A 249 -16.26 -8.84 1.38
N MET A 250 -15.05 -8.55 1.85
CA MET A 250 -13.88 -9.39 1.61
C MET A 250 -14.06 -10.77 2.24
N ASP A 251 -13.60 -11.79 1.51
CA ASP A 251 -13.49 -13.14 2.02
C ASP A 251 -12.50 -13.21 3.21
N PRO A 252 -12.81 -13.96 4.29
CA PRO A 252 -11.96 -14.04 5.47
C PRO A 252 -10.52 -14.47 5.17
N ASP A 253 -10.32 -15.44 4.25
CA ASP A 253 -8.97 -15.91 3.91
C ASP A 253 -8.16 -14.80 3.24
N ALA A 254 -8.79 -14.09 2.28
CA ALA A 254 -8.14 -12.98 1.58
C ALA A 254 -7.76 -11.84 2.53
N LYS A 255 -8.59 -11.60 3.56
CA LYS A 255 -8.30 -10.62 4.60
C LYS A 255 -7.09 -11.04 5.44
N ASP A 256 -7.04 -12.29 5.87
CA ASP A 256 -5.94 -12.84 6.66
C ASP A 256 -4.63 -12.84 5.88
N ASP A 257 -4.69 -13.08 4.57
CA ASP A 257 -3.53 -13.00 3.69
C ASP A 257 -2.98 -11.58 3.55
N ILE A 258 -3.86 -10.58 3.39
CA ILE A 258 -3.46 -9.16 3.40
C ILE A 258 -2.84 -8.82 4.76
N ILE A 259 -3.46 -9.23 5.87
CA ILE A 259 -2.93 -8.98 7.22
C ILE A 259 -1.53 -9.61 7.38
N ARG A 260 -1.36 -10.86 6.97
CA ARG A 260 -0.08 -11.57 7.00
C ARG A 260 0.99 -10.84 6.19
N TYR A 261 0.63 -10.36 5.00
CA TYR A 261 1.49 -9.52 4.18
C TYR A 261 1.91 -8.24 4.90
N LEU A 262 0.94 -7.49 5.44
CA LEU A 262 1.18 -6.22 6.14
C LEU A 262 2.18 -6.40 7.28
N PHE A 263 1.98 -7.40 8.14
CA PHE A 263 2.87 -7.68 9.26
C PHE A 263 4.26 -8.16 8.81
N ARG A 264 4.35 -8.97 7.76
CA ARG A 264 5.64 -9.39 7.21
C ARG A 264 6.42 -8.17 6.71
N ARG A 265 5.77 -7.33 5.90
CA ARG A 265 6.41 -6.16 5.30
C ARG A 265 6.77 -5.11 6.34
N GLN A 266 5.92 -4.91 7.34
CA GLN A 266 6.23 -4.04 8.47
C GLN A 266 7.50 -4.50 9.21
N ARG A 267 7.62 -5.81 9.50
CA ARG A 267 8.84 -6.36 10.13
C ARG A 267 10.08 -6.18 9.26
N GLU A 268 9.98 -6.37 7.95
CA GLU A 268 11.07 -6.13 7.01
C GLU A 268 11.53 -4.66 7.02
N LEU A 269 10.58 -3.72 7.00
CA LEU A 269 10.87 -2.28 7.04
C LEU A 269 11.54 -1.87 8.35
N LEU A 270 11.10 -2.42 9.49
CA LEU A 270 11.72 -2.18 10.79
C LEU A 270 13.16 -2.70 10.86
N ARG A 271 13.44 -3.89 10.31
CA ARG A 271 14.81 -4.44 10.23
C ARG A 271 15.74 -3.57 9.38
N LYS A 272 15.26 -3.08 8.23
CA LYS A 272 16.04 -2.19 7.36
C LYS A 272 16.44 -0.89 8.06
N ARG A 273 15.56 -0.34 8.90
CA ARG A 273 15.86 0.87 9.69
C ARG A 273 16.99 0.67 10.68
N GLN A 274 16.95 -0.41 11.44
CA GLN A 274 18.00 -0.73 12.42
C GLN A 274 19.38 -0.86 11.77
N ASN A 275 19.45 -1.53 10.62
CA ASN A 275 20.70 -1.67 9.88
C ASN A 275 21.20 -0.33 9.30
N HIS A 276 20.30 0.57 8.91
CA HIS A 276 20.71 1.86 8.34
C HIS A 276 21.25 2.83 9.41
N THR A 277 20.76 2.74 10.64
CA THR A 277 21.29 3.50 11.79
C THR A 277 22.69 3.04 12.18
N LEU A 278 23.00 1.75 12.06
CA LEU A 278 24.32 1.20 12.37
C LEU A 278 25.41 1.62 11.36
N ILE A 279 25.05 1.78 10.08
CA ILE A 279 26.01 2.16 9.02
C ILE A 279 26.40 3.65 9.09
N LYS A 280 25.58 4.52 9.70
CA LYS A 280 25.89 5.95 9.84
C LYS A 280 26.76 6.30 11.06
N ASN A 281 27.07 5.32 11.90
CA ASN A 281 27.89 5.49 13.11
C ASN A 281 29.32 4.94 12.96
N HIS A 282 29.76 4.67 11.72
CA HIS A 282 31.12 4.32 11.33
C HIS A 282 31.55 5.19 10.15
#